data_AF-A0A3G4VUL5-F1
#
_entry.id   AF-A0A3G4VUL5-F1
#
_cell.length_a   1.000
_cell.length_b   1.000
_cell.length_c   1.000
_cell.angle_alpha   90.00
_cell.angle_beta   90.00
_cell.angle_gamma   90.00
#
_symmetry.space_group_name_H-M   'P 1'
#
loop_
_entity.id
_entity.type
_entity.pdbx_description
1 polymer ?
#
loop_
_entity_poly.entity_id
_entity_poly.type
_entity_poly.pdbx_seq_one_letter_code
_entity_poly.pdbx_strand_id
1 'polypeptide(L)'
;MVLRGEGVENDAGWAWECDPSRVWVLGDMPAERQQLVAAVMDGLVDLASMSIDPKDGSLYEDPHPMRLRTYEDEHLLAWYQTIPHRRRVYLKRVNL
;
A
#
# COMPACT_ATOMS: atom_id res chain seq x y z
N MET A 1 -11.93 14.16 -12.08
CA MET A 1 -11.04 13.53 -11.09
C MET A 1 -10.51 12.27 -11.76
N VAL A 2 -9.23 12.25 -12.12
CA VAL A 2 -8.63 11.12 -12.85
C VAL A 2 -8.57 9.95 -11.89
N LEU A 3 -9.27 8.85 -12.21
CA LEU A 3 -9.10 7.57 -11.55
C LEU A 3 -7.65 7.13 -11.82
N ARG A 4 -6.78 7.21 -10.81
CA ARG A 4 -5.42 6.65 -10.85
C ARG A 4 -5.57 5.14 -11.03
N GLY A 5 -5.42 4.66 -12.26
CA GLY A 5 -5.58 3.26 -12.64
C GLY A 5 -4.29 2.44 -12.59
N GLU A 6 -3.14 3.08 -12.40
CA GLU A 6 -1.82 2.45 -12.46
C GLU A 6 -0.98 3.08 -11.35
N GLY A 7 -0.38 2.27 -10.47
CA GLY A 7 0.30 2.73 -9.27
C GLY A 7 1.44 3.75 -9.46
N VAL A 8 2.03 4.16 -8.35
CA VAL A 8 3.16 5.09 -8.31
C VAL A 8 4.45 4.31 -8.56
N GLU A 9 5.12 4.60 -9.68
CA GLU A 9 6.40 3.97 -10.00
C GLU A 9 7.55 4.69 -9.29
N ASN A 10 8.37 3.94 -8.56
CA ASN A 10 9.60 4.48 -7.96
C ASN A 10 10.80 4.39 -8.92
N ASP A 11 11.93 5.03 -8.56
CA ASP A 11 13.15 5.04 -9.38
C ASP A 11 13.74 3.63 -9.63
N ALA A 12 13.37 2.65 -8.81
CA ALA A 12 13.72 1.25 -8.96
C ALA A 12 12.77 0.48 -9.91
N GLY A 13 11.82 1.16 -10.55
CA GLY A 13 10.87 0.61 -11.53
C GLY A 13 9.83 -0.33 -10.93
N TRP A 14 9.40 -0.07 -9.68
CA TRP A 14 8.30 -0.78 -9.03
C TRP A 14 7.08 0.10 -8.90
N ALA A 15 5.92 -0.42 -9.33
CA ALA A 15 4.65 0.27 -9.19
C ALA A 15 3.99 -0.06 -7.84
N TRP A 16 3.78 0.96 -7.01
CA TRP A 16 3.13 0.87 -5.71
C TRP A 16 1.64 1.24 -5.81
N GLU A 17 0.78 0.37 -5.31
CA GLU A 17 -0.68 0.48 -5.42
C GLU A 17 -1.34 0.24 -4.08
N CYS A 18 -2.40 0.99 -3.80
CA CYS A 18 -3.36 0.65 -2.75
C CYS A 18 -4.76 0.55 -3.36
N ASP A 19 -5.61 -0.29 -2.78
CA ASP A 19 -7.04 -0.36 -3.12
C ASP A 19 -7.83 0.10 -1.90
N PRO A 20 -8.13 1.42 -1.81
CA PRO A 20 -8.87 1.94 -0.68
C PRO A 20 -10.34 1.55 -0.78
N SER A 21 -10.85 1.09 -1.93
CA SER A 21 -12.28 0.85 -2.17
C SER A 21 -12.85 -0.37 -1.42
N ARG A 22 -12.00 -1.13 -0.73
CA ARG A 22 -12.46 -2.33 -0.02
C ARG A 22 -13.28 -1.96 1.22
N VAL A 23 -14.43 -2.61 1.36
CA VAL A 23 -15.39 -2.39 2.46
C VAL A 23 -14.76 -2.54 3.84
N TRP A 24 -13.72 -3.36 4.03
CA TRP A 24 -13.02 -3.45 5.32
C TRP A 24 -12.09 -2.28 5.63
N VAL A 25 -11.72 -1.47 4.62
CA VAL A 25 -10.92 -0.24 4.75
C VAL A 25 -11.83 0.98 4.97
N LEU A 26 -12.95 1.06 4.24
CA LEU A 26 -13.85 2.22 4.28
C LEU A 26 -15.10 2.02 5.14
N GLY A 27 -15.54 0.79 5.40
CA GLY A 27 -16.81 0.52 6.09
C GLY A 27 -18.00 1.21 5.41
N ASP A 28 -18.94 1.70 6.23
CA ASP A 28 -20.11 2.48 5.79
C ASP A 28 -19.81 4.01 5.71
N MET A 29 -18.55 4.37 5.45
CA MET A 29 -18.12 5.77 5.48
C MET A 29 -18.80 6.59 4.38
N PRO A 30 -19.27 7.82 4.67
CA PRO A 30 -19.84 8.71 3.65
C PRO A 30 -18.85 9.05 2.53
N ALA A 31 -19.34 9.21 1.30
CA ALA A 31 -18.51 9.40 0.10
C ALA A 31 -17.46 10.52 0.22
N GLU A 32 -17.79 11.65 0.86
CA GLU A 32 -16.86 12.76 1.10
C GLU A 32 -15.67 12.35 1.97
N ARG A 33 -15.91 11.50 2.98
CA ARG A 33 -14.86 10.97 3.84
C ARG A 33 -14.06 9.86 3.15
N GLN A 34 -14.70 9.07 2.26
CA GLN A 34 -13.98 8.11 1.42
C GLN A 34 -12.97 8.81 0.49
N GLN A 35 -13.31 9.98 -0.05
CA GLN A 35 -12.37 10.79 -0.86
C GLN A 35 -11.17 11.28 -0.05
N LEU A 36 -11.40 11.69 1.20
CA LEU A 36 -10.31 12.08 2.10
C LEU A 36 -9.38 10.90 2.40
N VAL A 37 -9.96 9.73 2.72
CA VAL A 37 -9.18 8.50 2.96
C VAL A 37 -8.38 8.10 1.72
N ALA A 38 -8.98 8.17 0.53
CA ALA A 38 -8.28 7.90 -0.72
C ALA A 38 -7.08 8.85 -0.93
N ALA A 39 -7.24 10.15 -0.66
CA ALA A 39 -6.15 11.11 -0.78
C ALA A 39 -5.01 10.85 0.24
N VAL A 40 -5.35 10.47 1.47
CA VAL A 40 -4.35 10.07 2.49
C VAL A 40 -3.62 8.81 2.06
N MET A 41 -4.34 7.81 1.57
CA MET A 41 -3.75 6.54 1.11
C MET A 41 -2.84 6.74 -0.11
N ASP A 42 -3.21 7.61 -1.05
CA ASP A 42 -2.35 8.01 -2.17
C ASP A 42 -1.03 8.63 -1.68
N GLY A 43 -1.11 9.56 -0.71
CA GLY A 43 0.09 10.16 -0.11
C GLY A 43 0.97 9.15 0.63
N LEU A 44 0.37 8.16 1.29
CA LEU A 44 1.11 7.07 1.93
C LEU A 44 1.79 6.14 0.93
N VAL A 45 1.16 5.89 -0.22
CA VAL A 45 1.77 5.16 -1.34
C VAL A 45 2.96 5.92 -1.90
N ASP A 46 2.82 7.23 -2.12
CA ASP A 46 3.91 8.10 -2.58
C ASP A 46 5.10 8.03 -1.60
N LEU A 47 4.86 8.21 -0.30
CA LEU A 47 5.90 8.15 0.74
C LEU A 47 6.56 6.76 0.84
N ALA A 48 5.76 5.70 0.84
CA ALA A 48 6.28 4.33 0.89
C ALA A 48 7.15 4.00 -0.33
N SER A 49 6.76 4.47 -1.52
CA SER A 49 7.51 4.24 -2.76
C SER A 49 8.90 4.88 -2.76
N MET A 50 9.07 5.99 -2.03
CA MET A 50 10.33 6.72 -1.87
C MET A 50 11.25 6.11 -0.81
N SER A 51 10.67 5.58 0.27
CA SER A 51 11.44 5.21 1.48
C SER A 51 11.69 3.70 1.64
N ILE A 52 10.94 2.84 0.93
CA ILE A 52 10.97 1.39 1.14
C ILE A 52 11.50 0.68 -0.11
N ASP A 53 12.59 -0.10 0.02
CA ASP A 53 12.88 -1.12 -1.00
C ASP A 53 11.87 -2.27 -0.85
N PRO A 54 11.11 -2.64 -1.90
CA PRO A 54 10.14 -3.73 -1.86
C PRO A 54 10.70 -5.09 -1.38
N LYS A 55 12.03 -5.25 -1.37
CA LYS A 55 12.73 -6.47 -0.93
C LYS A 55 13.02 -6.49 0.57
N ASP A 56 13.06 -5.33 1.23
CA ASP A 56 13.54 -5.19 2.62
C ASP A 56 12.52 -5.62 3.67
N GLY A 57 11.24 -5.71 3.32
CA GLY A 57 10.21 -6.15 4.25
C GLY A 57 10.40 -7.62 4.64
N SER A 58 10.37 -7.87 5.95
CA SER A 58 10.36 -9.21 6.52
C SER A 58 9.08 -9.94 6.07
N LEU A 59 9.23 -11.16 5.56
CA LEU A 59 8.09 -11.97 5.18
C LEU A 59 7.42 -12.50 6.45
N TYR A 60 6.22 -12.04 6.74
CA TYR A 60 5.41 -12.62 7.80
C TYR A 60 4.60 -13.78 7.20
N GLU A 61 4.88 -15.00 7.66
CA GLU A 61 4.05 -16.16 7.36
C GLU A 61 2.81 -16.12 8.25
N ASP A 62 1.85 -15.26 7.89
CA ASP A 62 0.51 -15.33 8.47
C ASP A 62 -0.08 -16.73 8.18
N PRO A 63 -0.63 -17.44 9.17
CA PRO A 63 -1.35 -18.70 8.95
C PRO A 63 -2.55 -18.56 8.00
N HIS A 64 -3.01 -17.33 7.70
CA HIS A 64 -3.96 -17.03 6.63
C HIS A 64 -3.27 -16.65 5.30
N PRO A 65 -3.84 -17.02 4.14
CA PRO A 65 -3.10 -17.28 2.89
C PRO A 65 -2.53 -16.05 2.14
N MET A 66 -2.52 -14.85 2.73
CA MET A 66 -2.12 -13.65 1.99
C MET A 66 -0.61 -13.40 1.91
N ARG A 67 0.24 -14.08 2.73
CA ARG A 67 1.72 -13.96 2.73
C ARG A 67 2.19 -12.51 2.56
N LEU A 68 1.95 -11.69 3.58
CA LEU A 68 2.29 -10.27 3.57
C LEU A 68 3.74 -10.04 4.03
N ARG A 69 4.37 -9.02 3.47
CA ARG A 69 5.63 -8.45 3.96
C ARG A 69 5.33 -7.31 4.90
N THR A 70 6.12 -7.19 5.95
CA THR A 70 6.08 -6.08 6.90
C THR A 70 7.38 -5.30 6.84
N TYR A 71 7.28 -4.00 6.65
CA TYR A 71 8.38 -3.06 6.83
C TYR A 71 8.05 -2.17 8.02
N GLU A 72 9.00 -1.98 8.92
CA GLU A 72 8.86 -1.15 10.10
C GLU A 72 10.11 -0.28 10.24
N ASP A 73 9.90 1.01 10.52
CA ASP A 73 10.92 1.94 10.97
C ASP A 73 10.43 2.72 12.21
N GLU A 74 11.15 3.75 12.65
CA GLU A 74 10.78 4.56 13.83
C GLU A 74 9.44 5.30 13.69
N HIS A 75 8.93 5.46 12.47
CA HIS A 75 7.80 6.33 12.15
C HIS A 75 6.66 5.62 11.41
N LEU A 76 6.86 4.38 10.98
CA LEU A 76 5.95 3.70 10.07
C LEU A 76 5.99 2.18 10.25
N LEU A 77 4.80 1.56 10.24
CA LEU A 77 4.64 0.12 10.02
C LEU A 77 3.76 -0.11 8.78
N ALA A 78 4.33 -0.71 7.74
CA ALA A 78 3.67 -1.00 6.47
C ALA A 78 3.50 -2.50 6.24
N TRP A 79 2.29 -2.91 5.84
CA TRP A 79 1.97 -4.27 5.39
C TRP A 79 1.71 -4.26 3.90
N TYR A 80 2.47 -5.02 3.13
CA TYR A 80 2.38 -5.01 1.68
C TYR A 80 2.65 -6.39 1.07
N GLN A 81 2.31 -6.55 -0.21
CA GLN A 81 2.60 -7.75 -0.98
C GLN A 81 3.37 -7.38 -2.24
N THR A 82 4.46 -8.07 -2.52
CA THR A 82 5.17 -7.91 -3.80
C THR A 82 4.69 -8.96 -4.80
N ILE A 83 4.54 -8.54 -6.06
CA ILE A 83 4.29 -9.42 -7.21
C ILE A 83 5.49 -9.30 -8.15
N PRO A 84 6.56 -10.10 -7.94
CA PRO A 84 7.85 -9.87 -8.59
C PRO A 84 7.79 -9.93 -10.12
N HIS A 85 7.04 -10.89 -10.67
CA HIS A 85 6.91 -11.08 -12.12
C HIS A 85 6.18 -9.92 -12.83
N ARG A 86 5.48 -9.05 -12.08
CA ARG A 86 4.84 -7.83 -12.60
C ARG A 86 5.51 -6.54 -12.12
N ARG A 87 6.56 -6.64 -11.29
CA ARG A 87 7.21 -5.51 -10.60
C ARG A 87 6.19 -4.61 -9.88
N ARG A 88 5.23 -5.22 -9.18
CA ARG A 88 4.20 -4.48 -8.43
C ARG A 88 4.32 -4.69 -6.93
N VAL A 89 3.93 -3.66 -6.18
CA VAL A 89 3.81 -3.66 -4.72
C VAL A 89 2.39 -3.23 -4.36
N TYR A 90 1.68 -4.08 -3.63
CA TYR A 90 0.34 -3.81 -3.14
C TYR A 90 0.40 -3.47 -1.66
N LEU A 91 0.24 -2.20 -1.32
CA LEU A 91 0.11 -1.72 0.05
C LEU A 91 -1.28 -2.10 0.58
N LYS A 92 -1.30 -2.88 1.67
CA LYS A 92 -2.55 -3.34 2.30
C LYS A 92 -2.92 -2.49 3.49
N ARG A 93 -1.95 -2.10 4.30
CA ARG A 93 -2.17 -1.35 5.52
C ARG A 93 -0.93 -0.54 5.87
N VAL A 94 -1.17 0.64 6.42
CA VAL A 94 -0.16 1.48 7.03
C VAL A 94 -0.62 1.86 8.43
N ASN A 95 0.27 1.72 9.40
CA ASN A 95 0.10 2.25 10.75
C ASN A 95 1.19 3.31 10.97
N LEU A 96 0.80 4.43 11.57
CA LEU A 96 1.67 5.52 12.03
C LEU A 96 1.82 5.45 13.56
#